data_AF-A0A6P0LL80-F1
#
_entry.id   AF-A0A6P0LL80-F1
#
_cell.length_a   1.000
_cell.length_b   1.000
_cell.length_c   1.000
_cell.angle_alpha   90.00
_cell.angle_beta   90.00
_cell.angle_gamma   90.00
#
_symmetry.space_group_name_H-M   'P 1'
#
loop_
_entity.id
_entity.type
_entity.pdbx_description
1 polymer ?
#
loop_
_entity_poly.entity_id
_entity_poly.type
_entity_poly.pdbx_seq_one_letter_code
_entity_poly.pdbx_strand_id
1 'polypeptide(L)'
;SAVEYLLTHKPDTIWLVGSGWEGAYSLEDTVCAGAISQRLMEETGDSVDDIAGNDEVIGAIALYSQWQDKLLEMFYHASHGKRLLRLNGHEDLKYCAQTDVLDALPIQKEPGVLVKNS
;
A
#
# COMPACT_ATOMS: atom_id res chain seq x y z
N SER A 1 -9.50 8.59 -3.20
CA SER A 1 -8.42 7.72 -2.66
C SER A 1 -7.08 7.99 -3.38
N ALA A 2 -5.98 7.32 -3.01
CA ALA A 2 -4.72 7.43 -3.78
C ALA A 2 -4.88 6.92 -5.23
N VAL A 3 -5.62 5.84 -5.43
CA VAL A 3 -5.93 5.28 -6.76
C VAL A 3 -6.69 6.30 -7.62
N GLU A 4 -7.73 6.91 -7.06
CA GLU A 4 -8.52 7.94 -7.77
C GLU A 4 -7.69 9.15 -8.20
N TYR A 5 -6.75 9.59 -7.34
CA TYR A 5 -5.81 10.65 -7.68
C TYR A 5 -4.94 10.26 -8.88
N LEU A 6 -4.42 9.03 -8.91
CA LEU A 6 -3.59 8.51 -10.00
C LEU A 6 -4.39 8.35 -11.30
N LEU A 7 -5.62 7.86 -11.24
CA LEU A 7 -6.51 7.75 -12.41
C LEU A 7 -6.88 9.11 -13.01
N THR A 8 -6.99 10.15 -12.16
CA THR A 8 -7.29 11.51 -12.59
C THR A 8 -6.09 12.19 -13.25
N HIS A 9 -4.90 12.08 -12.65
CA HIS A 9 -3.71 12.81 -13.11
C HIS A 9 -2.90 12.06 -14.16
N LYS A 10 -3.04 10.73 -14.24
CA LYS A 10 -2.40 9.86 -15.23
C LYS A 10 -0.90 10.16 -15.44
N PRO A 11 -0.08 10.10 -14.37
CA PRO A 11 1.35 10.27 -14.53
C PRO A 11 1.93 9.15 -15.42
N ASP A 12 2.94 9.47 -16.23
CA ASP A 12 3.61 8.49 -17.11
C ASP A 12 4.37 7.41 -16.32
N THR A 13 4.76 7.68 -15.07
CA THR A 13 5.50 6.74 -14.22
C THR A 13 5.11 6.93 -12.76
N ILE A 14 4.88 5.81 -12.06
CA ILE A 14 4.51 5.78 -10.65
C ILE A 14 5.56 4.97 -9.89
N TRP A 15 6.07 5.55 -8.80
CA TRP A 15 6.97 4.87 -7.86
C TRP A 15 6.24 4.63 -6.55
N LEU A 16 6.10 3.36 -6.15
CA LEU A 16 5.56 2.97 -4.84
C LEU A 16 6.72 2.69 -3.91
N VAL A 17 7.00 3.63 -3.00
CA VAL A 17 8.20 3.60 -2.15
C VAL A 17 7.83 3.12 -0.75
N GLY A 18 8.15 1.86 -0.45
CA GLY A 18 8.05 1.31 0.90
C GLY A 18 9.15 1.88 1.81
N SER A 19 8.78 2.26 3.03
CA SER A 19 9.72 2.69 4.07
C SER A 19 10.54 1.53 4.64
N GLY A 20 10.01 0.31 4.54
CA GLY A 20 10.62 -0.89 5.06
C GLY A 20 10.49 -1.02 6.58
N TRP A 21 11.11 -2.06 7.12
CA TRP A 21 11.15 -2.33 8.56
C TRP A 21 12.58 -2.61 9.01
N GLU A 22 13.14 -1.76 9.87
CA GLU A 22 14.52 -1.88 10.40
C GLU A 22 15.60 -2.10 9.31
N GLY A 23 15.46 -1.41 8.18
CA GLY A 23 16.38 -1.53 7.04
C GLY A 23 16.17 -2.78 6.19
N ALA A 24 15.06 -3.49 6.39
CA ALA A 24 14.69 -4.69 5.64
C ALA A 24 13.30 -4.55 4.99
N TYR A 25 12.90 -5.60 4.28
CA TYR A 25 11.61 -5.73 3.63
C TYR A 25 10.44 -5.59 4.62
N SER A 26 9.42 -4.82 4.23
CA SER A 26 8.13 -4.69 4.94
C SER A 26 7.04 -5.40 4.15
N LEU A 27 6.37 -6.35 4.79
CA LEU A 27 5.27 -7.10 4.18
C LEU A 27 4.04 -6.21 4.03
N GLU A 28 3.82 -5.34 5.02
CA GLU A 28 2.74 -4.36 5.05
C GLU A 28 2.89 -3.29 3.96
N ASP A 29 4.11 -2.76 3.76
CA ASP A 29 4.36 -1.77 2.71
C ASP A 29 4.15 -2.38 1.32
N THR A 30 4.63 -3.62 1.14
CA THR A 30 4.53 -4.32 -0.14
C THR A 30 3.10 -4.72 -0.48
N VAL A 31 2.32 -5.19 0.51
CA VAL A 31 0.90 -5.52 0.26
C VAL A 31 0.10 -4.28 -0.09
N CYS A 32 0.44 -3.12 0.50
CA CYS A 32 -0.20 -1.84 0.21
C CYS A 32 0.10 -1.40 -1.22
N ALA A 33 1.36 -1.56 -1.67
CA ALA A 33 1.72 -1.33 -3.07
C ALA A 33 0.91 -2.24 -4.02
N GLY A 34 0.78 -3.52 -3.67
CA GLY A 34 -0.04 -4.48 -4.40
C GLY A 34 -1.51 -4.09 -4.47
N ALA A 35 -2.08 -3.56 -3.38
CA ALA A 35 -3.46 -3.08 -3.33
C ALA A 35 -3.70 -1.92 -4.31
N ILE A 36 -2.78 -0.96 -4.36
CA ILE A 36 -2.85 0.17 -5.28
C ILE A 36 -2.73 -0.31 -6.73
N SER A 37 -1.73 -1.15 -7.02
CA SER A 37 -1.50 -1.67 -8.37
C SER A 37 -2.66 -2.52 -8.88
N GLN A 38 -3.19 -3.45 -8.06
CA GLN A 38 -4.33 -4.28 -8.45
C GLN A 38 -5.57 -3.42 -8.70
N ARG A 39 -5.86 -2.43 -7.84
CA ARG A 39 -7.01 -1.54 -8.05
C ARG A 39 -6.87 -0.66 -9.29
N LEU A 40 -5.64 -0.22 -9.64
CA LEU A 40 -5.41 0.47 -10.91
C LEU A 40 -5.72 -0.44 -12.10
N MET A 41 -5.23 -1.68 -12.11
CA MET A 41 -5.52 -2.66 -13.16
C MET A 41 -7.03 -2.92 -13.32
N GLU A 42 -7.75 -3.06 -12.20
CA GLU A 42 -9.20 -3.28 -12.21
C GLU A 42 -9.97 -2.10 -12.82
N GLU A 43 -9.55 -0.86 -12.53
CA GLU A 43 -10.22 0.37 -13.01
C GLU A 43 -9.85 0.75 -14.44
N THR A 44 -8.63 0.46 -14.90
CA THR A 44 -8.18 0.77 -16.26
C THR A 44 -8.43 -0.37 -17.25
N GLY A 45 -8.54 -1.61 -16.77
CA GLY A 45 -8.56 -2.82 -17.61
C GLY A 45 -7.18 -3.23 -18.11
N ASP A 46 -6.12 -2.62 -17.58
CA ASP A 46 -4.74 -2.91 -17.94
C ASP A 46 -4.29 -4.27 -17.39
N SER A 47 -3.40 -4.93 -18.13
CA SER A 47 -2.78 -6.17 -17.68
C SER A 47 -1.63 -5.92 -16.70
N VAL A 48 -1.12 -7.00 -16.10
CA VAL A 48 0.07 -6.90 -15.24
C VAL A 48 1.28 -6.35 -16.00
N ASP A 49 1.43 -6.70 -17.29
CA ASP A 49 2.53 -6.25 -18.12
C ASP A 49 2.43 -4.76 -18.49
N ASP A 50 1.23 -4.20 -18.45
CA ASP A 50 0.98 -2.78 -18.71
C ASP A 50 1.28 -1.90 -17.48
N ILE A 51 1.00 -2.41 -16.26
CA ILE A 51 1.14 -1.66 -15.00
C ILE A 51 2.47 -1.93 -14.28
N ALA A 52 3.00 -3.14 -14.36
CA ALA A 52 4.20 -3.51 -13.61
C ALA A 52 5.46 -2.94 -14.26
N GLY A 53 6.04 -1.92 -13.64
CA GLY A 53 7.33 -1.35 -14.06
C GLY A 53 8.55 -2.20 -13.70
N ASN A 54 8.40 -3.18 -12.79
CA ASN A 54 9.45 -4.09 -12.35
C ASN A 54 8.87 -5.36 -11.69
N ASP A 55 9.74 -6.33 -11.40
CA ASP A 55 9.39 -7.61 -10.77
C ASP A 55 8.77 -7.42 -9.37
N GLU A 56 9.20 -6.40 -8.64
CA GLU A 56 8.69 -6.10 -7.30
C GLU A 56 7.20 -5.78 -7.30
N VAL A 57 6.69 -5.06 -8.31
CA VAL A 57 5.25 -4.79 -8.45
C VAL A 57 4.47 -6.07 -8.71
N ILE A 58 5.00 -7.00 -9.51
CA ILE A 58 4.38 -8.31 -9.75
C ILE A 58 4.28 -9.09 -8.43
N GLY A 59 5.37 -9.11 -7.66
CA GLY A 59 5.39 -9.73 -6.32
C GLY A 59 4.40 -9.08 -5.35
N ALA A 60 4.27 -7.75 -5.40
CA ALA A 60 3.33 -6.99 -4.58
C ALA A 60 1.87 -7.34 -4.92
N ILE A 61 1.51 -7.38 -6.20
CA ILE A 61 0.17 -7.77 -6.67
C ILE A 61 -0.16 -9.20 -6.23
N ALA A 62 0.77 -10.15 -6.40
CA ALA A 62 0.58 -11.53 -5.96
C ALA A 62 0.37 -11.63 -4.43
N LEU A 63 1.15 -10.86 -3.65
CA LEU A 63 1.00 -10.80 -2.21
C LEU A 63 -0.38 -10.25 -1.80
N TYR A 64 -0.82 -9.15 -2.40
CA TYR A 64 -2.14 -8.58 -2.11
C TYR A 64 -3.27 -9.52 -2.53
N SER A 65 -3.19 -10.11 -3.72
CA SER A 65 -4.16 -11.13 -4.19
C SER A 65 -4.34 -12.28 -3.20
N GLN A 66 -3.25 -12.74 -2.56
CA GLN A 66 -3.28 -13.80 -1.55
C GLN A 66 -3.90 -13.35 -0.21
N TRP A 67 -3.72 -12.09 0.19
CA TRP A 67 -4.02 -11.63 1.55
C TRP A 67 -5.10 -10.55 1.66
N GLN A 68 -5.68 -10.07 0.55
CA GLN A 68 -6.63 -8.95 0.51
C GLN A 68 -7.83 -9.14 1.46
N ASP A 69 -8.35 -10.36 1.60
CA ASP A 69 -9.48 -10.67 2.50
C ASP A 69 -9.05 -10.91 3.96
N LYS A 70 -7.74 -10.90 4.22
CA LYS A 70 -7.11 -11.35 5.47
C LYS A 70 -5.91 -10.47 5.87
N LEU A 71 -5.94 -9.18 5.55
CA LEU A 71 -4.81 -8.27 5.80
C LEU A 71 -4.40 -8.23 7.28
N LEU A 72 -5.35 -8.24 8.20
CA LEU A 72 -5.05 -8.27 9.63
C LEU A 72 -4.33 -9.55 10.06
N GLU A 73 -4.73 -10.71 9.51
CA GLU A 73 -4.04 -11.98 9.74
C GLU A 73 -2.61 -11.91 9.19
N MET A 74 -2.43 -11.36 7.99
CA MET A 74 -1.12 -11.14 7.38
C MET A 74 -0.22 -10.28 8.28
N PHE A 75 -0.76 -9.18 8.84
CA PHE A 75 0.00 -8.30 9.73
C PHE A 75 0.49 -9.04 10.98
N TYR A 76 -0.25 -10.03 11.49
CA TYR A 76 0.23 -10.88 12.60
C TYR A 76 1.40 -11.79 12.22
N HIS A 77 1.59 -12.08 10.94
CA HIS A 77 2.75 -12.82 10.44
C HIS A 77 3.97 -11.92 10.20
N ALA A 78 3.76 -10.65 9.87
CA ALA A 78 4.82 -9.68 9.61
C ALA A 78 5.74 -9.44 10.82
N SER A 79 7.01 -9.16 10.56
CA SER A 79 8.02 -8.89 11.58
C SER A 79 7.67 -7.63 12.40
N HIS A 80 7.27 -6.56 11.71
CA HIS A 80 6.80 -5.33 12.31
C HIS A 80 5.51 -5.54 13.10
N GLY A 81 4.48 -6.16 12.52
CA GLY A 81 3.25 -6.48 13.25
C GLY A 81 3.46 -7.34 14.50
N LYS A 82 4.33 -8.37 14.45
CA LYS A 82 4.73 -9.15 15.65
C LYS A 82 5.37 -8.29 16.73
N ARG A 83 6.15 -7.27 16.36
CA ARG A 83 6.72 -6.31 17.32
C ARG A 83 5.63 -5.44 17.94
N LEU A 84 4.71 -4.93 17.14
CA LEU A 84 3.63 -4.08 17.62
C LEU A 84 2.69 -4.84 18.59
N LEU A 85 2.42 -6.12 18.34
CA LEU A 85 1.70 -6.99 19.28
C LEU A 85 2.37 -7.10 20.64
N ARG A 86 3.71 -7.18 20.71
CA ARG A 86 4.46 -7.19 21.99
C ARG A 86 4.35 -5.87 22.76
N LEU A 87 3.92 -4.80 22.09
CA LEU A 87 3.70 -3.47 22.67
C LEU A 87 2.21 -3.19 22.92
N ASN A 88 1.35 -4.21 22.88
CA ASN A 88 -0.12 -4.12 23.00
C ASN A 88 -0.80 -3.30 21.88
N GLY A 89 -0.18 -3.14 20.70
CA GLY A 89 -0.74 -2.39 19.57
C GLY A 89 -1.70 -3.19 18.70
N HIS A 90 -2.58 -4.00 19.30
CA HIS A 90 -3.56 -4.80 18.54
C HIS A 90 -4.58 -3.92 17.80
N GLU A 91 -5.09 -2.88 18.47
CA GLU A 91 -6.04 -1.94 17.86
C GLU A 91 -5.40 -1.16 16.72
N ASP A 92 -4.11 -0.80 16.84
CA ASP A 92 -3.36 -0.13 15.78
C ASP A 92 -3.25 -1.02 14.54
N LEU A 93 -2.93 -2.31 14.70
CA LEU A 93 -2.91 -3.25 13.57
C LEU A 93 -4.27 -3.42 12.92
N LYS A 94 -5.32 -3.55 13.75
CA LYS A 94 -6.69 -3.70 13.27
C LYS A 94 -7.16 -2.46 12.51
N TYR A 95 -6.78 -1.28 12.96
CA TYR A 95 -7.09 -0.02 12.28
C TYR A 95 -6.31 0.10 10.96
N CYS A 96 -4.99 -0.13 10.98
CA CYS A 96 -4.14 -0.04 9.79
C CYS A 96 -4.47 -1.09 8.71
N ALA A 97 -5.09 -2.21 9.07
CA ALA A 97 -5.50 -3.25 8.12
C ALA A 97 -6.80 -2.91 7.37
N GLN A 98 -7.49 -1.82 7.72
CA GLN A 98 -8.70 -1.40 7.04
C GLN A 98 -8.38 -0.71 5.71
N THR A 99 -9.20 -0.93 4.70
CA THR A 99 -9.07 -0.32 3.38
C THR A 99 -10.11 0.78 3.19
N ASP A 100 -9.73 1.85 2.49
CA ASP A 100 -10.62 2.95 2.08
C ASP A 100 -11.42 3.62 3.24
N VAL A 101 -10.87 3.67 4.45
CA VAL A 101 -11.56 4.25 5.64
C VAL A 101 -11.36 5.76 5.84
N LEU A 102 -10.47 6.39 5.06
CA LEU A 102 -10.18 7.82 5.13
C LEU A 102 -10.32 8.48 3.76
N ASP A 103 -11.04 9.60 3.71
CA ASP A 103 -11.18 10.45 2.52
C ASP A 103 -10.03 11.47 2.36
N ALA A 104 -8.94 11.31 3.13
CA ALA A 104 -7.81 12.21 3.12
C ALA A 104 -6.62 11.60 2.36
N LEU A 105 -6.17 12.30 1.32
CA LEU A 105 -4.91 11.99 0.63
C LEU A 105 -3.89 13.11 0.94
N PRO A 106 -2.85 12.85 1.77
CA PRO A 106 -1.81 13.82 2.03
C PRO A 106 -0.84 13.94 0.85
N ILE A 107 -0.49 15.17 0.46
CA ILE A 107 0.48 15.49 -0.60
C ILE A 107 1.65 16.25 0.03
N GLN A 108 2.88 15.84 -0.25
CA GLN A 108 4.06 16.56 0.18
C GLN A 108 4.36 17.71 -0.78
N LYS A 109 4.29 18.95 -0.29
CA LYS A 109 4.59 20.16 -1.09
C LYS A 109 6.05 20.58 -0.98
N GLU A 110 6.62 20.41 0.20
CA GLU A 110 8.02 20.69 0.55
C GLU A 110 8.50 19.61 1.54
N PRO A 111 9.82 19.39 1.70
CA PRO A 111 10.33 18.40 2.65
C PRO A 111 9.75 18.61 4.06
N GLY A 112 8.99 17.61 4.53
CA GLY A 112 8.33 17.64 5.84
C GLY A 112 6.99 18.40 5.91
N VAL A 113 6.50 18.98 4.81
CA VAL A 113 5.23 19.72 4.77
C VAL A 113 4.18 18.95 3.99
N LEU A 114 3.20 18.38 4.71
CA LEU A 114 2.05 17.68 4.15
C LEU A 114 0.82 18.60 4.08
N VAL A 115 0.16 18.61 2.94
CA VAL A 115 -1.12 19.31 2.74
C VAL A 115 -2.20 18.31 2.33
N LYS A 116 -3.46 18.62 2.61
CA LYS A 116 -4.57 17.81 2.12
C LYS A 116 -4.74 18.04 0.62
N ASN A 117 -4.91 16.96 -0.16
CA ASN A 117 -5.36 17.08 -1.54
C ASN A 117 -6.75 17.72 -1.58
N SER A 118 -6.87 18.88 -2.21
CA SER A 118 -8.08 19.72 -2.27
C SER A 118 -8.78 19.60 -3.62
#